data_AF-A0A938EBA3-F1
#
_entry.id   AF-A0A938EBA3-F1
#
_cell.length_a   1.000
_cell.length_b   1.000
_cell.length_c   1.000
_cell.angle_alpha   90.00
_cell.angle_beta   90.00
_cell.angle_gamma   90.00
#
_symmetry.space_group_name_H-M   'P 1'
#
loop_
_entity.id
_entity.type
_entity.pdbx_description
1 polymer ?
#
loop_
_entity_poly.entity_id
_entity_poly.type
_entity_poly.pdbx_seq_one_letter_code
_entity_poly.pdbx_strand_id
1 'polypeptide(L)'
;MDPSPLAQLVHRLAGSERFRTFAAALPGRARVSEPLLPLVLAALHGELGGPLLVLLPEDADARDAADAVSWFTGSGTTALFPSRGVRHDSGLQPPPHLLGERARALDVLAAGGLVCASAAALAEGLPPRE
;
A
#
# COMPACT_ATOMS: atom_id res chain seq x y z
N MET A 1 13.26 14.96 -4.12
CA MET A 1 13.06 13.72 -4.91
C MET A 1 12.38 14.12 -6.19
N ASP A 2 12.95 13.76 -7.33
CA ASP A 2 12.33 14.06 -8.62
C ASP A 2 11.01 13.27 -8.75
N PRO A 3 9.96 13.89 -9.32
CA PRO A 3 8.70 13.20 -9.53
C PRO A 3 8.91 12.02 -10.48
N SER A 4 8.21 10.91 -10.22
CA SER A 4 8.21 9.76 -11.12
C SER A 4 7.86 10.19 -12.56
N PRO A 5 8.50 9.64 -13.61
CA PRO A 5 8.06 9.81 -14.99
C PRO A 5 6.58 9.45 -15.22
N LEU A 6 6.02 8.56 -14.40
CA LEU A 6 4.62 8.13 -14.48
C LEU A 6 3.65 9.02 -13.68
N ALA A 7 4.14 10.02 -12.94
CA ALA A 7 3.30 10.92 -12.14
C ALA A 7 2.25 11.68 -12.98
N GLN A 8 2.53 11.93 -14.26
CA GLN A 8 1.56 12.50 -15.21
C GLN A 8 0.30 11.64 -15.38
N LEU A 9 0.42 10.31 -15.34
CA LEU A 9 -0.73 9.41 -15.43
C LEU A 9 -1.62 9.55 -14.19
N VAL A 10 -0.99 9.65 -13.01
CA VAL A 10 -1.69 9.89 -11.73
C VAL A 10 -2.45 11.20 -11.81
N HIS A 11 -1.79 12.28 -12.23
CA HIS A 11 -2.40 13.60 -12.36
C HIS A 11 -3.58 13.60 -13.35
N ARG A 12 -3.44 12.92 -14.50
CA ARG A 12 -4.54 12.77 -15.47
C ARG A 12 -5.75 12.03 -14.89
N LEU A 13 -5.52 10.94 -14.14
CA LEU A 13 -6.61 10.21 -13.51
C LEU A 13 -7.29 11.04 -12.42
N ALA A 14 -6.52 11.69 -11.55
CA ALA A 14 -7.00 12.58 -10.50
C ALA A 14 -7.79 13.78 -11.07
N GLY A 15 -7.41 14.27 -12.25
CA GLY A 15 -8.11 15.30 -13.00
C GLY A 15 -9.45 14.85 -13.62
N SER A 16 -9.78 13.56 -13.62
CA SER A 16 -11.03 13.07 -14.20
C SER A 16 -12.23 13.23 -13.24
N GLU A 17 -13.37 13.64 -13.79
CA GLU A 17 -14.61 13.76 -13.01
C GLU A 17 -15.03 12.42 -12.40
N ARG A 18 -14.91 11.33 -13.17
CA ARG A 18 -15.24 9.97 -12.69
C ARG A 18 -14.43 9.57 -11.46
N PHE A 19 -13.13 9.87 -11.43
CA PHE A 19 -12.29 9.58 -10.28
C PHE A 19 -12.67 10.45 -9.08
N ARG A 20 -12.85 11.76 -9.26
CA ARG A 20 -13.24 12.67 -8.17
C ARG A 20 -14.58 12.28 -7.56
N THR A 21 -15.57 11.93 -8.39
CA THR A 21 -16.87 11.43 -7.93
C THR A 21 -16.71 10.13 -7.14
N PHE A 22 -15.84 9.22 -7.59
CA PHE A 22 -15.52 7.99 -6.84
C PHE A 22 -14.86 8.31 -5.48
N ALA A 23 -13.83 9.16 -5.44
CA ALA A 23 -13.12 9.51 -4.22
C ALA A 23 -14.04 10.22 -3.20
N ALA A 24 -14.87 11.14 -3.66
CA ALA A 24 -15.85 11.85 -2.82
C ALA A 24 -16.97 10.95 -2.28
N ALA A 25 -17.24 9.81 -2.93
CA ALA A 25 -18.26 8.85 -2.50
C ALA A 25 -17.74 7.82 -1.47
N LEU A 26 -16.49 7.94 -1.00
CA LEU A 26 -15.96 7.03 0.01
C LEU A 26 -16.62 7.23 1.38
N PRO A 27 -16.88 6.14 2.13
CA PRO A 27 -16.61 4.74 1.78
C PRO A 27 -17.67 4.15 0.82
N GLY A 28 -17.22 3.40 -0.19
CA GLY A 28 -18.09 2.77 -1.18
C GLY A 28 -17.42 1.59 -1.89
N ARG A 29 -18.22 0.73 -2.52
CA ARG A 29 -17.68 -0.37 -3.35
C ARG A 29 -17.32 0.16 -4.72
N ALA A 30 -16.13 -0.17 -5.20
CA ALA A 30 -15.70 0.05 -6.56
C ALA A 30 -15.11 -1.21 -7.18
N ARG A 31 -15.10 -1.26 -8.50
CA ARG A 31 -14.40 -2.29 -9.28
C ARG A 31 -13.45 -1.60 -10.22
N VAL A 32 -12.22 -2.10 -10.26
CA VAL A 32 -11.15 -1.64 -11.13
C VAL A 32 -10.58 -2.87 -11.83
N SER A 33 -10.18 -2.72 -13.08
CA SER A 33 -9.39 -3.75 -13.75
C SER A 33 -8.06 -3.89 -13.02
N GLU A 34 -7.61 -5.13 -12.78
CA GLU A 34 -6.36 -5.41 -12.08
C GLU A 34 -5.15 -4.59 -12.58
N PRO A 35 -4.92 -4.41 -13.90
CA PRO A 35 -3.77 -3.63 -14.38
C PRO A 35 -3.82 -2.14 -14.03
N LEU A 36 -5.02 -1.60 -13.73
CA LEU A 36 -5.21 -0.19 -13.37
C LEU A 36 -5.20 0.03 -11.85
N LEU A 37 -5.22 -1.04 -11.05
CA LEU A 37 -5.24 -0.93 -9.59
C LEU A 37 -4.07 -0.07 -9.06
N PRO A 38 -2.81 -0.26 -9.49
CA PRO A 38 -1.70 0.54 -8.96
C PRO A 38 -1.85 2.05 -9.25
N LEU A 39 -2.32 2.40 -10.45
CA LEU A 39 -2.57 3.79 -10.83
C LEU A 39 -3.69 4.42 -10.00
N VAL A 40 -4.78 3.67 -9.77
CA VAL A 40 -5.91 4.13 -8.94
C VAL A 40 -5.47 4.32 -7.49
N LEU A 41 -4.68 3.40 -6.93
CA LEU A 41 -4.17 3.51 -5.56
C LEU A 41 -3.25 4.72 -5.39
N ALA A 42 -2.35 4.96 -6.35
CA ALA A 42 -1.49 6.14 -6.35
C ALA A 42 -2.29 7.46 -6.43
N ALA A 43 -3.31 7.51 -7.30
CA ALA A 43 -4.18 8.69 -7.40
C ALA A 43 -5.00 8.90 -6.12
N LEU A 44 -5.50 7.81 -5.52
CA LEU A 44 -6.27 7.87 -4.29
C LEU A 44 -5.42 8.34 -3.10
N HIS A 45 -4.17 7.88 -3.00
CA HIS A 45 -3.24 8.37 -1.98
C HIS A 45 -3.01 9.87 -2.08
N GLY A 46 -2.79 10.37 -3.30
CA GLY A 46 -2.65 11.81 -3.55
C GLY A 46 -3.92 12.61 -3.21
N GLU A 47 -5.09 12.10 -3.57
CA GLU A 47 -6.38 12.76 -3.31
C GLU A 47 -6.75 12.79 -1.82
N LEU A 48 -6.49 11.71 -1.08
CA LEU A 48 -6.78 11.63 0.35
C LEU A 48 -5.80 12.44 1.20
N GLY A 49 -4.59 12.69 0.72
CA GLY A 49 -3.61 13.57 1.37
C GLY A 49 -3.10 13.07 2.73
N GLY A 50 -3.20 11.76 2.99
CA GLY A 50 -2.84 11.14 4.27
C GLY A 50 -2.43 9.68 4.13
N PRO A 51 -2.12 9.00 5.25
CA PRO A 51 -1.69 7.61 5.22
C PRO A 51 -2.75 6.69 4.64
N LEU A 52 -2.32 5.77 3.76
CA LEU A 52 -3.21 4.80 3.11
C LEU A 52 -2.72 3.38 3.33
N LEU A 53 -3.53 2.55 3.99
CA LEU A 53 -3.31 1.11 4.10
C LEU A 53 -4.18 0.38 3.07
N VAL A 54 -3.55 -0.41 2.22
CA VAL A 54 -4.19 -1.21 1.17
C VAL A 54 -4.16 -2.69 1.59
N LEU A 55 -5.32 -3.27 1.83
CA LEU A 55 -5.48 -4.68 2.23
C LEU A 55 -5.72 -5.57 1.00
N LEU A 56 -4.80 -6.50 0.77
CA LEU A 56 -4.78 -7.44 -0.36
C LEU A 56 -4.90 -8.89 0.13
N PRO A 57 -5.32 -9.84 -0.71
CA PRO A 57 -5.57 -11.21 -0.27
C PRO A 57 -4.33 -11.91 0.30
N GLU A 58 -3.27 -12.01 -0.51
CA GLU A 58 -2.04 -12.73 -0.17
C GLU A 58 -0.81 -11.82 -0.11
N ASP A 59 0.29 -12.32 0.46
CA ASP A 59 1.58 -11.59 0.50
C ASP A 59 2.12 -11.28 -0.90
N ALA A 60 1.89 -12.18 -1.86
CA ALA A 60 2.29 -11.96 -3.24
C ALA A 60 1.53 -10.78 -3.87
N ASP A 61 0.21 -10.71 -3.67
CA ASP A 61 -0.61 -9.58 -4.15
C ASP A 61 -0.15 -8.27 -3.51
N ALA A 62 0.08 -8.28 -2.19
CA ALA A 62 0.58 -7.13 -1.43
C ALA A 62 1.91 -6.62 -1.97
N ARG A 63 2.84 -7.54 -2.23
CA ARG A 63 4.16 -7.24 -2.81
C ARG A 63 4.03 -6.64 -4.19
N ASP A 64 3.31 -7.31 -5.09
CA ASP A 64 3.17 -6.89 -6.48
C ASP A 64 2.49 -5.51 -6.58
N ALA A 65 1.49 -5.25 -5.74
CA ALA A 65 0.85 -3.95 -5.66
C ALA A 65 1.78 -2.87 -5.10
N ALA A 66 2.53 -3.13 -4.04
CA ALA A 66 3.50 -2.17 -3.49
C ALA A 66 4.56 -1.80 -4.54
N ASP A 67 5.13 -2.81 -5.19
CA ASP A 67 6.13 -2.64 -6.24
C ASP A 67 5.52 -1.82 -7.40
N ALA A 68 4.33 -2.17 -7.87
CA ALA A 68 3.66 -1.46 -8.96
C ALA A 68 3.30 0.00 -8.61
N VAL A 69 2.81 0.27 -7.40
CA VAL A 69 2.44 1.62 -6.94
C VAL A 69 3.68 2.50 -6.79
N SER A 70 4.81 1.94 -6.36
CA SER A 70 6.07 2.69 -6.17
C SER A 70 6.55 3.38 -7.46
N TRP A 71 6.23 2.82 -8.63
CA TRP A 71 6.52 3.44 -9.92
C TRP A 71 5.75 4.73 -10.16
N PHE A 72 4.63 4.97 -9.47
CA PHE A 72 3.80 6.18 -9.62
C PHE A 72 4.08 7.24 -8.55
N THR A 73 4.36 6.81 -7.32
CA THR A 73 4.46 7.67 -6.12
C THR A 73 5.89 8.10 -5.78
N GLY A 74 6.90 7.50 -6.43
CA GLY A 74 8.31 7.76 -6.18
C GLY A 74 8.89 6.92 -5.04
N SER A 75 10.21 6.84 -4.96
CA SER A 75 10.89 6.02 -3.94
C SER A 75 10.63 6.56 -2.52
N GLY A 76 10.29 5.66 -1.59
CA GLY A 76 10.18 5.96 -0.15
C GLY A 76 8.79 6.38 0.35
N THR A 77 7.82 6.59 -0.54
CA THR A 77 6.43 6.92 -0.15
C THR A 77 5.53 5.69 -0.08
N THR A 78 6.01 4.54 -0.59
CA THR A 78 5.30 3.26 -0.61
C THR A 78 6.12 2.18 0.10
N ALA A 79 5.46 1.29 0.84
CA ALA A 79 6.08 0.13 1.47
C ALA A 79 5.15 -1.11 1.48
N LEU A 80 5.76 -2.27 1.68
CA LEU A 80 5.10 -3.55 1.91
C LEU A 80 5.10 -3.86 3.41
N PHE A 81 3.95 -4.23 3.97
CA PHE A 81 3.84 -4.83 5.30
C PHE A 81 3.60 -6.34 5.15
N PRO A 82 4.67 -7.16 5.16
CA PRO A 82 4.56 -8.60 4.91
C PRO A 82 4.11 -9.37 6.15
N SER A 83 3.60 -10.58 5.94
CA SER A 83 3.47 -11.56 7.03
C SER A 83 4.84 -11.95 7.59
N ARG A 84 4.84 -12.72 8.68
CA ARG A 84 6.08 -13.22 9.31
C ARG A 84 6.83 -14.27 8.49
N GLY A 85 6.29 -14.75 7.38
CA GLY A 85 6.91 -15.77 6.51
C GLY A 85 7.05 -17.17 7.12
N VAL A 86 6.54 -17.36 8.34
CA VAL A 86 6.49 -18.62 9.06
C VAL A 86 5.10 -18.79 9.66
N ARG A 87 4.61 -20.02 9.72
CA ARG A 87 3.30 -20.30 10.33
C ARG A 87 3.32 -19.99 11.82
N HIS A 88 2.17 -19.55 12.33
CA HIS A 88 1.95 -19.51 13.77
C HIS A 88 2.20 -20.90 14.37
N ASP A 89 2.74 -20.93 15.59
CA ASP A 89 3.07 -22.16 16.33
C ASP A 89 4.08 -23.10 15.65
N SER A 90 4.77 -22.67 14.59
CA SER A 90 5.82 -23.48 13.94
C SER A 90 7.10 -23.65 14.77
N GLY A 91 7.25 -22.89 15.86
CA GLY A 91 8.49 -22.80 16.64
C GLY A 91 9.63 -22.06 15.92
N LEU A 92 9.41 -21.61 14.69
CA LEU A 92 10.39 -20.85 13.91
C LEU A 92 10.28 -19.36 14.20
N GLN A 93 11.44 -18.69 14.20
CA GLN A 93 11.50 -17.24 14.27
C GLN A 93 11.31 -16.64 12.86
N PRO A 94 10.63 -15.49 12.74
CA PRO A 94 10.51 -14.79 11.47
C PRO A 94 11.90 -14.43 10.93
N PRO A 95 12.11 -14.53 9.60
CA PRO A 95 13.32 -14.03 8.96
C PRO A 95 13.60 -12.56 9.31
N PRO A 96 14.85 -12.18 9.64
CA PRO A 96 15.18 -10.80 10.05
C PRO A 96 14.80 -9.72 9.03
N HIS A 97 14.88 -10.02 7.73
CA HIS A 97 14.52 -9.06 6.69
C HIS A 97 13.03 -8.69 6.70
N LEU A 98 12.14 -9.60 7.12
CA LEU A 98 10.70 -9.31 7.23
C LEU A 98 10.41 -8.40 8.43
N LEU A 99 11.19 -8.49 9.50
CA LEU A 99 11.10 -7.56 10.63
C LEU A 99 11.49 -6.14 10.19
N GLY A 100 12.56 -6.02 9.41
CA GLY A 100 13.00 -4.75 8.82
C GLY A 100 11.96 -4.12 7.90
N GLU A 101 11.38 -4.92 6.99
CA GLU A 101 10.32 -4.45 6.08
C GLU A 101 9.06 -4.00 6.86
N ARG A 102 8.65 -4.74 7.90
CA ARG A 102 7.51 -4.35 8.75
C ARG A 102 7.77 -3.04 9.49
N ALA A 103 8.96 -2.86 10.07
CA ALA A 103 9.33 -1.62 10.73
C ALA A 103 9.28 -0.44 9.74
N ARG A 104 9.90 -0.61 8.57
CA ARG A 104 9.87 0.37 7.49
C ARG A 104 8.45 0.73 7.06
N ALA A 105 7.56 -0.25 6.93
CA ALA A 105 6.17 0.00 6.56
C ALA A 105 5.44 0.84 7.61
N LEU A 106 5.69 0.61 8.90
CA LEU A 106 5.14 1.45 9.97
C LEU A 106 5.68 2.89 9.89
N ASP A 107 6.97 3.07 9.61
CA ASP A 107 7.57 4.39 9.43
C ASP A 107 6.97 5.13 8.23
N VAL A 108 6.81 4.44 7.10
CA VAL A 108 6.18 4.99 5.89
C VAL A 108 4.73 5.37 6.16
N LEU A 109 3.96 4.53 6.84
CA LEU A 109 2.57 4.85 7.18
C LEU A 109 2.50 6.03 8.16
N ALA A 110 3.39 6.09 9.16
CA ALA A 110 3.45 7.22 10.10
C ALA A 110 3.83 8.53 9.40
N ALA A 111 4.65 8.47 8.35
CA ALA A 111 4.99 9.61 7.51
C ALA A 111 3.89 10.00 6.49
N GLY A 112 2.73 9.34 6.51
CA GLY A 112 1.61 9.63 5.60
C GLY A 112 1.70 8.91 4.26
N GLY A 113 2.57 7.90 4.13
CA GLY A 113 2.75 7.11 2.93
C GLY A 113 1.67 6.05 2.70
N LEU A 114 1.88 5.26 1.64
CA LEU A 114 1.03 4.15 1.24
C LEU A 114 1.67 2.82 1.64
N VAL A 115 0.91 1.94 2.29
CA VAL A 115 1.36 0.61 2.66
C VAL A 115 0.43 -0.44 2.09
N CYS A 116 0.97 -1.43 1.39
CA CYS A 116 0.24 -2.62 1.00
C CYS A 116 0.48 -3.73 2.02
N ALA A 117 -0.58 -4.39 2.47
CA ALA A 117 -0.51 -5.49 3.44
C ALA A 117 -1.41 -6.64 2.97
N SER A 118 -1.00 -7.88 3.26
CA SER A 118 -1.88 -9.04 3.07
C SER A 118 -2.85 -9.20 4.24
N ALA A 119 -3.91 -9.98 4.03
CA ALA A 119 -4.83 -10.34 5.09
C ALA A 119 -4.13 -11.10 6.23
N ALA A 120 -3.21 -12.01 5.89
CA ALA A 120 -2.41 -12.73 6.88
C ALA A 120 -1.54 -11.77 7.72
N ALA A 121 -0.86 -10.81 7.07
CA ALA A 121 0.01 -9.85 7.75
C ALA A 121 -0.76 -9.00 8.77
N LEU A 122 -1.97 -8.55 8.43
CA LEU A 122 -2.82 -7.78 9.36
C LEU A 122 -3.39 -8.64 10.49
N ALA A 123 -3.75 -9.89 10.20
CA ALA A 123 -4.29 -10.81 11.19
C ALA A 123 -3.28 -11.19 12.28
N GLU A 124 -1.98 -11.17 11.98
CA GLU A 124 -0.91 -11.39 12.97
C GLU A 124 -0.85 -10.31 14.06
N GLY A 125 -1.43 -9.13 13.81
CA GLY A 125 -1.42 -8.01 14.74
C GLY A 125 -0.04 -7.37 14.95
N LEU A 126 -0.03 -6.36 15.82
CA LEU A 126 1.17 -5.66 16.26
C LEU A 126 1.20 -5.63 17.79
N PRO A 127 2.39 -5.69 18.41
CA PRO A 127 2.49 -5.40 19.82
C PRO A 127 1.99 -3.97 20.11
N PRO A 128 1.42 -3.72 21.31
CA PRO A 128 1.00 -2.38 21.70
C PRO A 128 2.19 -1.41 21.70
N ARG A 129 1.91 -0.12 21.55
CA ARG A 129 2.92 0.92 21.75
C ARG A 129 3.34 0.94 23.23
N GLU A 130 4.65 1.07 23.46
CA GLU A 130 5.20 1.31 24.80
C GLU A 130 4.80 2.68 25.35
#